data_AF-A0A7J9SKY0-F1
#
_entry.id   AF-A0A7J9SKY0-F1
#
_cell.length_a   1.000
_cell.length_b   1.000
_cell.length_c   1.000
_cell.angle_alpha   90.00
_cell.angle_beta   90.00
_cell.angle_gamma   90.00
#
_symmetry.space_group_name_H-M   'P 1'
#
loop_
_entity.id
_entity.type
_entity.pdbx_description
1 polymer ?
#
loop_
_entity_poly.entity_id
_entity_poly.type
_entity_poly.pdbx_seq_one_letter_code
_entity_poly.pdbx_strand_id
1 'polypeptide(L)'
;MTDHADRPRDHLDGADPGIVRRAVETRDPLPGTAGFAGELDGRLVRDVLGRRPLFVDGDAWAFDPTELADPVSVPAGSVRPLEAVADSDSDADEPHWMLPAVDPETDRGRALDAVREAVLDRTGAVADSGDGPSDGSVAVAFSGGVDSAVVAAGVPEAPCYVAGFEGCHDVAAAREAAAAMDRDLGVVEITHDDIRERIPDLVAATGRTNPMDLPIALPLFLVGERAAADGFDRLALGQGADELFGGYAKVAKAPDDPRVDADTIRGARRELLGTIPDQAERDVLALRAAGVEPVTPLLHDDVVAAALSLPGHLIADGDERKLALREAARGIVPESVRTADKKAVQYGTYVARELDRLARQAGFKRRMDDHVERYVRTLVDGSGPDPEGPS
;
A
#
# COMPACT_ATOMS: atom_id res chain seq x y z
N MET A 1 -28.62 -26.16 33.50
CA MET A 1 -27.62 -26.73 32.58
C MET A 1 -26.77 -25.57 32.14
N THR A 2 -25.55 -25.58 32.66
CA THR A 2 -24.61 -24.48 32.79
C THR A 2 -24.08 -24.00 31.44
N ASP A 3 -23.80 -22.70 31.39
CA ASP A 3 -22.91 -21.97 30.49
C ASP A 3 -23.26 -21.83 29.00
N HIS A 4 -23.87 -20.68 28.67
CA HIS A 4 -23.51 -19.96 27.46
C HIS A 4 -22.12 -19.35 27.71
N ALA A 5 -21.07 -20.17 27.58
CA ALA A 5 -19.71 -19.66 27.51
C ALA A 5 -19.66 -18.71 26.31
N ASP A 6 -19.31 -17.47 26.60
CA ASP A 6 -18.99 -16.37 25.69
C ASP A 6 -18.25 -16.95 24.46
N ARG A 7 -18.92 -17.02 23.31
CA ARG A 7 -18.17 -17.26 22.08
C ARG A 7 -17.30 -16.02 21.89
N PRO A 8 -15.97 -16.16 21.67
CA PRO A 8 -15.16 -15.01 21.31
C PRO A 8 -15.83 -14.29 20.13
N ARG A 9 -16.03 -12.99 20.28
CA ARG A 9 -16.65 -12.19 19.22
C ARG A 9 -15.66 -12.13 18.08
N ASP A 10 -16.06 -12.60 16.90
CA ASP A 10 -15.32 -12.36 15.67
C ASP A 10 -15.00 -10.86 15.59
N HIS A 11 -13.72 -10.54 15.44
CA HIS A 11 -13.22 -9.17 15.38
C HIS A 11 -12.28 -9.07 14.19
N LEU A 12 -12.85 -8.60 13.07
CA LEU A 12 -12.15 -8.50 11.79
C LEU A 12 -12.10 -7.05 11.33
N ASP A 13 -10.97 -6.70 10.72
CA ASP A 13 -10.77 -5.52 9.90
C ASP A 13 -10.91 -5.92 8.43
N GLY A 14 -11.76 -5.20 7.68
CA GLY A 14 -11.77 -5.21 6.21
C GLY A 14 -12.77 -6.12 5.49
N ALA A 15 -13.30 -7.20 6.08
CA ALA A 15 -14.29 -8.05 5.41
C ALA A 15 -15.28 -8.72 6.36
N ASP A 16 -16.44 -9.09 5.82
CA ASP A 16 -17.50 -9.83 6.54
C ASP A 16 -16.99 -11.19 7.06
N PRO A 17 -17.23 -11.53 8.35
CA PRO A 17 -16.82 -12.80 8.94
C PRO A 17 -17.32 -14.04 8.21
N GLY A 18 -18.49 -13.98 7.55
CA GLY A 18 -19.03 -15.08 6.76
C GLY A 18 -18.22 -15.34 5.48
N ILE A 19 -17.72 -14.29 4.83
CA ILE A 19 -16.81 -14.42 3.67
C ILE A 19 -15.49 -15.02 4.11
N VAL A 20 -14.88 -14.51 5.18
CA VAL A 20 -13.59 -14.98 5.68
C VAL A 20 -13.68 -16.44 6.16
N ARG A 21 -14.75 -16.81 6.86
CA ARG A 21 -14.99 -18.20 7.28
C ARG A 21 -15.06 -19.15 6.10
N ARG A 22 -15.81 -18.77 5.05
CA ARG A 22 -15.85 -19.55 3.80
C ARG A 22 -14.46 -19.68 3.19
N ALA A 23 -13.70 -18.59 3.09
CA ALA A 23 -12.35 -18.59 2.53
C ALA A 23 -11.41 -19.54 3.29
N VAL A 24 -11.52 -19.59 4.63
CA VAL A 24 -10.75 -20.50 5.48
C VAL A 24 -11.16 -21.96 5.20
N GLU A 25 -12.46 -22.24 5.16
CA GLU A 25 -13.01 -23.59 4.93
C GLU A 25 -12.68 -24.13 3.53
N THR A 26 -12.78 -23.29 2.49
CA THR A 26 -12.53 -23.68 1.10
C THR A 26 -11.06 -23.51 0.68
N ARG A 27 -10.22 -22.95 1.55
CA ARG A 27 -8.85 -22.51 1.23
C ARG A 27 -8.78 -21.60 -0.01
N ASP A 28 -9.78 -20.74 -0.16
CA ASP A 28 -9.81 -19.76 -1.24
C ASP A 28 -8.91 -18.56 -0.88
N PRO A 29 -7.78 -18.32 -1.58
CA PRO A 29 -6.90 -17.20 -1.29
C PRO A 29 -7.45 -15.85 -1.74
N LEU A 30 -8.47 -15.83 -2.62
CA LEU A 30 -9.03 -14.62 -3.24
C LEU A 30 -10.56 -14.63 -3.16
N PRO A 31 -11.16 -14.58 -1.95
CA PRO A 31 -12.60 -14.75 -1.74
C PRO A 31 -13.50 -13.59 -2.21
N GLY A 32 -12.94 -12.58 -2.87
CA GLY A 32 -13.69 -11.44 -3.42
C GLY A 32 -13.74 -10.24 -2.48
N THR A 33 -12.64 -9.94 -1.81
CA THR A 33 -12.52 -8.87 -0.79
C THR A 33 -11.41 -7.87 -1.14
N ALA A 34 -11.37 -6.75 -0.40
CA ALA A 34 -10.27 -5.80 -0.39
C ALA A 34 -9.18 -6.12 0.67
N GLY A 35 -9.20 -7.34 1.23
CA GLY A 35 -8.30 -7.77 2.29
C GLY A 35 -8.94 -7.80 3.66
N PHE A 36 -8.40 -8.65 4.53
CA PHE A 36 -8.93 -8.85 5.87
C PHE A 36 -7.84 -9.31 6.84
N ALA A 37 -8.01 -8.95 8.10
CA ALA A 37 -7.25 -9.55 9.19
C ALA A 37 -8.03 -9.50 10.51
N GLY A 38 -7.66 -10.32 11.48
CA GLY A 38 -8.21 -10.28 12.85
C GLY A 38 -8.48 -11.65 13.43
N GLU A 39 -9.40 -11.71 14.37
CA GLU A 39 -9.81 -12.95 15.03
C GLU A 39 -11.13 -13.49 14.45
N LEU A 40 -11.12 -14.77 14.08
CA LEU A 40 -12.27 -15.51 13.57
C LEU A 40 -12.31 -16.91 14.18
N ASP A 41 -13.40 -17.26 14.87
CA ASP A 41 -13.58 -18.58 15.49
C ASP A 41 -12.36 -19.02 16.34
N GLY A 42 -11.78 -18.12 17.15
CA GLY A 42 -10.61 -18.38 18.00
C GLY A 42 -9.28 -18.56 17.26
N ARG A 43 -9.21 -18.10 16.00
CA ARG A 43 -8.00 -18.13 15.17
C ARG A 43 -7.68 -16.73 14.67
N LEU A 44 -6.41 -16.39 14.64
CA LEU A 44 -5.93 -15.21 13.92
C LEU A 44 -5.84 -15.52 12.43
N VAL A 45 -6.41 -14.64 11.62
CA VAL A 45 -6.41 -14.74 10.17
C VAL A 45 -5.82 -13.46 9.55
N ARG A 46 -5.03 -13.61 8.50
CA ARG A 46 -4.54 -12.48 7.68
C ARG A 46 -4.54 -12.91 6.22
N ASP A 47 -5.12 -12.08 5.35
CA ASP A 47 -5.29 -12.40 3.93
C ASP A 47 -3.96 -12.63 3.19
N VAL A 48 -4.02 -13.25 2.02
CA VAL A 48 -2.85 -13.70 1.24
C VAL A 48 -1.88 -12.58 0.83
N LEU A 49 -2.36 -11.33 0.77
CA LEU A 49 -1.54 -10.15 0.45
C LEU A 49 -1.21 -9.31 1.69
N GLY A 50 -1.69 -9.69 2.88
CA GLY A 50 -1.44 -8.96 4.12
C GLY A 50 -1.91 -7.51 4.09
N ARG A 51 -3.03 -7.24 3.38
CA ARG A 51 -3.52 -5.88 3.09
C ARG A 51 -3.98 -5.15 4.35
N ARG A 52 -4.48 -5.90 5.34
CA ARG A 52 -4.82 -5.38 6.68
C ARG A 52 -3.71 -5.73 7.67
N PRO A 53 -3.18 -4.75 8.43
CA PRO A 53 -2.21 -5.02 9.49
C PRO A 53 -2.83 -5.87 10.60
N LEU A 54 -2.01 -6.71 11.21
CA LEU A 54 -2.35 -7.47 12.40
C LEU A 54 -1.05 -7.81 13.12
N PHE A 55 -1.02 -7.55 14.42
CA PHE A 55 0.16 -7.73 15.25
C PHE A 55 -0.14 -8.63 16.42
N VAL A 56 0.90 -9.29 16.90
CA VAL A 56 0.87 -10.14 18.09
C VAL A 56 2.02 -9.81 19.03
N ASP A 57 1.80 -10.00 20.32
CA ASP A 57 2.81 -9.88 21.38
C ASP A 57 2.45 -10.87 22.49
N GLY A 58 3.15 -12.01 22.54
CA GLY A 58 2.77 -13.14 23.40
C GLY A 58 1.34 -13.63 23.11
N ASP A 59 0.47 -13.65 24.11
CA ASP A 59 -0.94 -14.07 23.93
C ASP A 59 -1.87 -12.90 23.50
N ALA A 60 -1.32 -11.69 23.33
CA ALA A 60 -2.09 -10.51 22.93
C ALA A 60 -1.99 -10.27 21.41
N TRP A 61 -3.01 -9.62 20.86
CA TRP A 61 -3.04 -9.19 19.47
C TRP A 61 -3.74 -7.84 19.33
N ALA A 62 -3.38 -7.09 18.29
CA ALA A 62 -3.97 -5.80 17.97
C ALA A 62 -3.88 -5.50 16.46
N PHE A 63 -4.74 -4.59 15.98
CA PHE A 63 -4.60 -4.02 14.63
C PHE A 63 -3.58 -2.88 14.59
N ASP A 64 -3.43 -2.16 15.70
CA ASP A 64 -2.46 -1.08 15.88
C ASP A 64 -1.28 -1.60 16.72
N PRO A 65 -0.04 -1.55 16.21
CA PRO A 65 1.12 -2.07 16.91
C PRO A 65 1.43 -1.29 18.21
N THR A 66 0.94 -0.05 18.34
CA THR A 66 1.15 0.78 19.54
C THR A 66 0.34 0.33 20.75
N GLU A 67 -0.62 -0.59 20.55
CA GLU A 67 -1.39 -1.22 21.63
C GLU A 67 -0.63 -2.39 22.29
N LEU A 68 0.53 -2.78 21.73
CA LEU A 68 1.36 -3.90 22.18
C LEU A 68 2.73 -3.41 22.65
N ALA A 69 3.42 -4.20 23.47
CA ALA A 69 4.73 -3.82 24.00
C ALA A 69 5.88 -4.19 23.04
N ASP A 70 5.80 -5.38 22.43
CA ASP A 70 6.75 -5.86 21.41
C ASP A 70 6.00 -6.47 20.20
N PRO A 71 5.37 -5.62 19.36
CA PRO A 71 4.50 -6.07 18.28
C PRO A 71 5.28 -6.81 17.17
N VAL A 72 4.82 -8.01 16.83
CA VAL A 72 5.28 -8.78 15.67
C VAL A 72 4.15 -8.90 14.65
N SER A 73 4.43 -8.55 13.40
CA SER A 73 3.46 -8.66 12.31
C SER A 73 3.07 -10.11 12.04
N VAL A 74 1.77 -10.39 11.94
CA VAL A 74 1.26 -11.71 11.56
C VAL A 74 1.56 -11.95 10.08
N PRO A 75 2.24 -13.02 9.65
CA PRO A 75 2.55 -13.21 8.24
C PRO A 75 1.31 -13.20 7.33
N ALA A 76 1.43 -12.67 6.11
CA ALA A 76 0.35 -12.74 5.12
C ALA A 76 -0.01 -14.19 4.80
N GLY A 77 -1.29 -14.46 4.52
CA GLY A 77 -1.78 -15.81 4.21
C GLY A 77 -1.90 -16.72 5.42
N SER A 78 -1.88 -16.18 6.65
CA SER A 78 -1.91 -16.98 7.88
C SER A 78 -3.32 -17.31 8.34
N VAL A 79 -3.47 -18.53 8.88
CA VAL A 79 -4.58 -18.94 9.75
C VAL A 79 -3.96 -19.71 10.91
N ARG A 80 -3.93 -19.12 12.10
CA ARG A 80 -3.26 -19.72 13.27
C ARG A 80 -4.12 -19.70 14.52
N PRO A 81 -4.06 -20.74 15.38
CA PRO A 81 -4.74 -20.72 16.67
C PRO A 81 -4.27 -19.54 17.53
N LEU A 82 -5.17 -18.91 18.27
CA LEU A 82 -4.82 -17.83 19.19
C LEU A 82 -3.88 -18.30 20.32
N GLU A 83 -3.99 -19.56 20.73
CA GLU A 83 -3.14 -20.18 21.78
C GLU A 83 -1.72 -20.53 21.27
N ALA A 84 -1.48 -20.52 19.96
CA ALA A 84 -0.18 -20.83 19.35
C ALA A 84 0.73 -19.61 19.22
N VAL A 85 0.29 -18.43 19.67
CA VAL A 85 1.03 -17.17 19.56
C VAL A 85 2.21 -17.12 20.55
N ALA A 86 2.22 -17.99 21.58
CA ALA A 86 3.24 -18.08 22.61
C ALA A 86 4.58 -18.77 22.20
N ASP A 87 4.63 -19.48 21.07
CA ASP A 87 5.85 -20.17 20.59
C ASP A 87 6.44 -19.43 19.36
N SER A 88 7.07 -18.28 19.63
CA SER A 88 7.76 -17.46 18.61
C SER A 88 9.03 -18.09 18.01
N ASP A 89 9.34 -19.34 18.37
CA ASP A 89 10.56 -20.07 17.98
C ASP A 89 10.28 -21.29 17.05
N SER A 90 9.04 -21.49 16.60
CA SER A 90 8.77 -22.53 15.60
C SER A 90 9.06 -22.02 14.18
N ASP A 91 9.89 -22.77 13.45
CA ASP A 91 10.10 -22.65 12.00
C ASP A 91 8.78 -22.30 11.31
N ALA A 92 8.80 -21.25 10.48
CA ALA A 92 7.66 -20.70 9.76
C ALA A 92 6.58 -21.73 9.42
N ASP A 93 5.44 -21.66 10.13
CA ASP A 93 4.24 -22.39 9.76
C ASP A 93 3.95 -22.16 8.27
N GLU A 94 3.77 -23.25 7.52
CA GLU A 94 3.45 -23.17 6.10
C GLU A 94 2.21 -22.28 5.91
N PRO A 95 2.24 -21.29 5.01
CA PRO A 95 1.14 -20.34 4.87
C PRO A 95 -0.14 -21.08 4.47
N HIS A 96 -1.25 -20.76 5.13
CA HIS A 96 -2.54 -21.38 4.82
C HIS A 96 -3.05 -20.98 3.43
N TRP A 97 -2.71 -19.77 2.98
CA TRP A 97 -2.95 -19.28 1.62
C TRP A 97 -1.66 -18.83 0.94
N MET A 98 -1.54 -19.18 -0.34
CA MET A 98 -0.54 -18.62 -1.26
C MET A 98 -1.23 -18.03 -2.48
N LEU A 99 -0.58 -17.05 -3.12
CA LEU A 99 -1.10 -16.49 -4.37
C LEU A 99 -1.21 -17.59 -5.45
N PRO A 100 -2.38 -17.74 -6.10
CA PRO A 100 -2.64 -18.86 -6.98
C PRO A 100 -1.70 -18.87 -8.19
N ALA A 101 -1.14 -20.05 -8.49
CA ALA A 101 -0.38 -20.27 -9.72
C ALA A 101 -1.33 -20.43 -10.91
N VAL A 102 -1.66 -19.31 -11.55
CA VAL A 102 -2.57 -19.27 -12.71
C VAL A 102 -1.78 -19.34 -14.01
N ASP A 103 -2.20 -20.18 -14.95
CA ASP A 103 -1.67 -20.18 -16.32
C ASP A 103 -2.07 -18.88 -17.05
N PRO A 104 -1.20 -18.32 -17.91
CA PRO A 104 -1.53 -17.09 -18.61
C PRO A 104 -2.71 -17.29 -19.56
N GLU A 105 -3.62 -16.31 -19.60
CA GLU A 105 -4.68 -16.26 -20.60
C GLU A 105 -4.06 -16.12 -22.00
N THR A 106 -4.48 -17.00 -22.90
CA THR A 106 -3.96 -17.11 -24.26
C THR A 106 -4.63 -16.15 -25.24
N ASP A 107 -5.87 -15.78 -24.98
CA ASP A 107 -6.62 -14.80 -25.76
C ASP A 107 -6.37 -13.39 -25.23
N ARG A 108 -5.69 -12.57 -26.05
CA ARG A 108 -5.36 -11.20 -25.69
C ARG A 108 -6.59 -10.35 -25.36
N GLY A 109 -7.70 -10.52 -26.08
CA GLY A 109 -8.92 -9.74 -25.87
C GLY A 109 -9.51 -10.04 -24.50
N ARG A 110 -9.71 -11.32 -24.19
CA ARG A 110 -10.24 -11.77 -22.89
C ARG A 110 -9.36 -11.35 -21.72
N ALA A 111 -8.03 -11.38 -21.87
CA ALA A 111 -7.11 -10.93 -20.82
C ALA A 111 -7.26 -9.43 -20.53
N LEU A 112 -7.38 -8.59 -21.57
CA LEU A 112 -7.54 -7.15 -21.42
C LEU A 112 -8.94 -6.77 -20.92
N ASP A 113 -9.98 -7.45 -21.41
CA ASP A 113 -11.36 -7.23 -20.97
C ASP A 113 -11.52 -7.57 -19.49
N ALA A 114 -10.96 -8.71 -19.03
CA ALA A 114 -11.00 -9.10 -17.62
C ALA A 114 -10.32 -8.06 -16.70
N VAL A 115 -9.16 -7.52 -17.10
CA VAL A 115 -8.50 -6.44 -16.34
C VAL A 115 -9.34 -5.18 -16.36
N ARG A 116 -9.88 -4.79 -17.52
CA ARG A 116 -10.70 -3.59 -17.65
C ARG A 116 -11.94 -3.65 -16.79
N GLU A 117 -12.70 -4.74 -16.86
CA GLU A 117 -13.91 -4.96 -16.07
C GLU A 117 -13.57 -4.92 -14.57
N ALA A 118 -12.60 -5.72 -14.12
CA ALA A 118 -12.24 -5.75 -12.69
C ALA A 118 -11.75 -4.40 -12.18
N VAL A 119 -10.92 -3.67 -12.94
CA VAL A 119 -10.42 -2.36 -12.53
C VAL A 119 -11.56 -1.34 -12.46
N LEU A 120 -12.41 -1.25 -13.48
CA LEU A 120 -13.49 -0.24 -13.51
C LEU A 120 -14.59 -0.54 -12.49
N ASP A 121 -14.93 -1.81 -12.30
CA ASP A 121 -15.91 -2.22 -11.30
C ASP A 121 -15.40 -1.86 -9.90
N ARG A 122 -14.13 -2.12 -9.60
CA ARG A 122 -13.57 -1.88 -8.26
C ARG A 122 -13.23 -0.44 -7.99
N THR A 123 -12.81 0.35 -8.98
CA THR A 123 -12.67 1.80 -8.77
C THR A 123 -14.01 2.51 -8.69
N GLY A 124 -15.03 2.07 -9.45
CA GLY A 124 -16.39 2.61 -9.37
C GLY A 124 -17.09 2.30 -8.05
N ALA A 125 -16.79 1.16 -7.43
CA ALA A 125 -17.35 0.77 -6.14
C ALA A 125 -16.75 1.53 -4.94
N VAL A 126 -15.64 2.27 -5.10
CA VAL A 126 -14.93 2.91 -3.97
C VAL A 126 -15.83 3.80 -3.10
N ALA A 127 -16.72 4.56 -3.72
CA ALA A 127 -17.67 5.41 -2.99
C ALA A 127 -18.60 4.58 -2.08
N ASP A 128 -19.03 3.41 -2.57
CA ASP A 128 -19.99 2.52 -1.91
C ASP A 128 -19.33 1.47 -0.99
N SER A 129 -17.99 1.31 -1.05
CA SER A 129 -17.22 0.24 -0.38
C SER A 129 -17.06 0.44 1.15
N GLY A 130 -17.99 1.11 1.81
CA GLY A 130 -17.95 1.32 3.25
C GLY A 130 -18.43 0.10 4.02
N ASP A 131 -17.53 -0.80 4.42
CA ASP A 131 -17.81 -1.89 5.38
C ASP A 131 -17.81 -1.40 6.85
N GLY A 132 -17.93 -0.08 7.07
CA GLY A 132 -17.99 0.58 8.37
C GLY A 132 -19.17 1.57 8.48
N PRO A 133 -19.54 2.02 9.70
CA PRO A 133 -20.68 2.88 9.93
C PRO A 133 -20.37 4.35 9.60
N SER A 134 -20.16 4.68 8.33
CA SER A 134 -20.31 6.05 7.84
C SER A 134 -20.59 6.05 6.34
N ASP A 135 -21.55 6.89 5.96
CA ASP A 135 -21.83 7.39 4.61
C ASP A 135 -20.66 8.30 4.14
N GLY A 136 -19.42 7.82 4.35
CA GLY A 136 -18.20 8.62 4.47
C GLY A 136 -17.70 9.17 3.14
N SER A 137 -17.33 10.44 3.11
CA SER A 137 -16.78 11.10 1.94
C SER A 137 -15.37 10.57 1.66
N VAL A 138 -15.13 10.10 0.44
CA VAL A 138 -13.81 9.63 -0.01
C VAL A 138 -13.04 10.74 -0.72
N ALA A 139 -11.74 10.84 -0.43
CA ALA A 139 -10.77 11.66 -1.16
C ALA A 139 -9.81 10.76 -1.96
N VAL A 140 -9.07 11.31 -2.92
CA VAL A 140 -8.11 10.54 -3.74
C VAL A 140 -6.69 11.09 -3.58
N ALA A 141 -5.73 10.23 -3.22
CA ALA A 141 -4.32 10.56 -3.35
C ALA A 141 -3.91 10.51 -4.84
N PHE A 142 -3.56 11.66 -5.40
CA PHE A 142 -3.47 11.87 -6.83
C PHE A 142 -2.07 12.28 -7.28
N SER A 143 -1.29 11.30 -7.76
CA SER A 143 0.08 11.51 -8.24
C SER A 143 0.19 11.98 -9.70
N GLY A 144 -0.95 12.05 -10.41
CA GLY A 144 -1.00 12.35 -11.85
C GLY A 144 -0.59 11.19 -12.78
N GLY A 145 -0.20 10.04 -12.24
CA GLY A 145 0.02 8.81 -13.02
C GLY A 145 -1.28 8.07 -13.35
N VAL A 146 -1.22 7.14 -14.31
CA VAL A 146 -2.37 6.30 -14.73
C VAL A 146 -3.04 5.58 -13.57
N ASP A 147 -2.26 5.16 -12.55
CA ASP A 147 -2.75 4.41 -11.39
C ASP A 147 -3.78 5.23 -10.59
N SER A 148 -3.37 6.41 -10.12
CA SER A 148 -4.26 7.32 -9.38
C SER A 148 -5.33 7.93 -10.28
N ALA A 149 -5.07 8.05 -11.59
CA ALA A 149 -6.04 8.59 -12.54
C ALA A 149 -7.23 7.67 -12.75
N VAL A 150 -7.01 6.36 -12.85
CA VAL A 150 -8.10 5.39 -12.98
C VAL A 150 -8.91 5.29 -11.70
N VAL A 151 -8.27 5.42 -10.54
CA VAL A 151 -8.98 5.54 -9.24
C VAL A 151 -9.82 6.81 -9.21
N ALA A 152 -9.25 7.98 -9.53
CA ALA A 152 -9.99 9.25 -9.55
C ALA A 152 -11.17 9.24 -10.54
N ALA A 153 -11.04 8.55 -11.68
CA ALA A 153 -12.12 8.41 -12.66
C ALA A 153 -13.29 7.56 -12.14
N GLY A 154 -13.04 6.62 -11.22
CA GLY A 154 -14.08 5.82 -10.56
C GLY A 154 -14.90 6.60 -9.54
N VAL A 155 -14.33 7.67 -8.98
CA VAL A 155 -14.97 8.56 -7.99
C VAL A 155 -14.97 10.02 -8.45
N PRO A 156 -15.80 10.36 -9.47
CA PRO A 156 -15.76 11.67 -10.12
C PRO A 156 -16.13 12.86 -9.22
N GLU A 157 -16.73 12.64 -8.05
CA GLU A 157 -17.05 13.73 -7.13
C GLU A 157 -16.00 13.91 -6.01
N ALA A 158 -15.04 12.98 -5.89
CA ALA A 158 -14.02 13.01 -4.84
C ALA A 158 -12.90 14.04 -5.15
N PRO A 159 -12.53 14.92 -4.20
CA PRO A 159 -11.38 15.79 -4.41
C PRO A 159 -10.09 15.00 -4.50
N CYS A 160 -9.14 15.53 -5.28
CA CYS A 160 -7.82 14.96 -5.43
C CYS A 160 -6.81 15.73 -4.58
N TYR A 161 -5.85 15.03 -3.99
CA TYR A 161 -4.78 15.64 -3.20
C TYR A 161 -3.41 15.12 -3.62
N VAL A 162 -2.42 16.01 -3.63
CA VAL A 162 -1.01 15.65 -3.85
C VAL A 162 -0.14 16.34 -2.80
N ALA A 163 0.87 15.65 -2.30
CA ALA A 163 1.87 16.26 -1.43
C ALA A 163 3.25 16.27 -2.08
N GLY A 164 4.00 17.35 -1.87
CA GLY A 164 5.38 17.46 -2.31
C GLY A 164 6.00 18.80 -1.95
N PHE A 165 7.33 18.86 -2.01
CA PHE A 165 8.04 20.14 -1.89
C PHE A 165 7.72 21.05 -3.09
N GLU A 166 7.84 22.36 -2.89
CA GLU A 166 7.68 23.34 -3.97
C GLU A 166 8.55 22.97 -5.19
N GLY A 167 7.92 23.00 -6.37
CA GLY A 167 8.60 22.72 -7.65
C GLY A 167 9.00 21.26 -7.87
N CYS A 168 8.49 20.31 -7.07
CA CYS A 168 8.74 18.90 -7.29
C CYS A 168 7.96 18.37 -8.51
N HIS A 169 8.45 17.26 -9.07
CA HIS A 169 7.88 16.65 -10.26
C HIS A 169 6.46 16.14 -10.02
N ASP A 170 6.21 15.55 -8.83
CA ASP A 170 4.91 14.93 -8.54
C ASP A 170 3.78 15.96 -8.47
N VAL A 171 4.03 17.14 -7.88
CA VAL A 171 3.04 18.24 -7.86
C VAL A 171 2.80 18.78 -9.27
N ALA A 172 3.84 18.91 -10.10
CA ALA A 172 3.69 19.35 -11.49
C ALA A 172 2.85 18.36 -12.31
N ALA A 173 3.20 17.08 -12.25
CA ALA A 173 2.48 16.01 -12.95
C ALA A 173 1.02 15.88 -12.47
N ALA A 174 0.78 15.98 -11.17
CA ALA A 174 -0.57 15.97 -10.61
C ALA A 174 -1.40 17.16 -11.11
N ARG A 175 -0.83 18.38 -11.16
CA ARG A 175 -1.53 19.57 -11.71
C ARG A 175 -1.88 19.40 -13.17
N GLU A 176 -0.95 18.91 -13.99
CA GLU A 176 -1.19 18.67 -15.42
C GLU A 176 -2.28 17.62 -15.64
N ALA A 177 -2.22 16.51 -14.91
CA ALA A 177 -3.21 15.44 -15.02
C ALA A 177 -4.59 15.87 -14.49
N ALA A 178 -4.64 16.60 -13.38
CA ALA A 178 -5.88 17.14 -12.82
C ALA A 178 -6.54 18.12 -13.80
N ALA A 179 -5.77 19.02 -14.43
CA ALA A 179 -6.27 19.93 -15.45
C ALA A 179 -6.78 19.18 -16.70
N ALA A 180 -6.08 18.12 -17.14
CA ALA A 180 -6.51 17.30 -18.27
C ALA A 180 -7.79 16.49 -17.98
N MET A 181 -8.02 16.14 -16.71
CA MET A 181 -9.15 15.35 -16.23
C MET A 181 -10.28 16.20 -15.64
N ASP A 182 -10.16 17.54 -15.65
CA ASP A 182 -11.10 18.48 -15.01
C ASP A 182 -11.37 18.16 -13.53
N ARG A 183 -10.29 18.00 -12.75
CA ARG A 183 -10.32 17.64 -11.33
C ARG A 183 -9.95 18.82 -10.44
N ASP A 184 -10.64 18.94 -9.31
CA ASP A 184 -10.19 19.78 -8.21
C ASP A 184 -9.00 19.11 -7.49
N LEU A 185 -7.87 19.82 -7.42
CA LEU A 185 -6.61 19.33 -6.86
C LEU A 185 -6.13 20.22 -5.71
N GLY A 186 -6.20 19.68 -4.49
CA GLY A 186 -5.51 20.22 -3.33
C GLY A 186 -4.02 19.87 -3.36
N VAL A 187 -3.16 20.88 -3.22
CA VAL A 187 -1.71 20.68 -3.08
C VAL A 187 -1.32 20.89 -1.62
N VAL A 188 -0.73 19.86 -1.01
CA VAL A 188 -0.11 19.91 0.32
C VAL A 188 1.37 20.18 0.13
N GLU A 189 1.78 21.42 0.39
CA GLU A 189 3.19 21.81 0.31
C GLU A 189 3.95 21.23 1.50
N ILE A 190 5.00 20.44 1.22
CA ILE A 190 5.87 19.87 2.25
C ILE A 190 7.01 20.85 2.54
N THR A 191 7.27 21.08 3.81
CA THR A 191 8.36 21.89 4.33
C THR A 191 9.37 21.05 5.12
N HIS A 192 10.53 21.64 5.45
CA HIS A 192 11.48 20.99 6.35
C HIS A 192 10.96 20.87 7.79
N ASP A 193 10.04 21.73 8.20
CA ASP A 193 9.44 21.68 9.53
C ASP A 193 8.48 20.49 9.62
N ASP A 194 7.70 20.22 8.58
CA ASP A 194 6.87 19.00 8.51
C ASP A 194 7.73 17.74 8.67
N ILE A 195 8.91 17.69 8.06
CA ILE A 195 9.85 16.57 8.25
C ILE A 195 10.25 16.44 9.73
N ARG A 196 10.61 17.53 10.39
CA ARG A 196 11.08 17.49 11.79
C ARG A 196 9.95 17.16 12.76
N GLU A 197 8.76 17.66 12.50
CA GLU A 197 7.61 17.53 13.40
C GLU A 197 6.85 16.24 13.20
N ARG A 198 6.69 15.74 11.96
CA ARG A 198 5.84 14.58 11.66
C ARG A 198 6.58 13.25 11.54
N ILE A 199 7.90 13.25 11.32
CA ILE A 199 8.66 11.99 11.37
C ILE A 199 8.52 11.29 12.72
N PRO A 200 8.61 11.95 13.89
CA PRO A 200 8.40 11.30 15.18
C PRO A 200 7.04 10.62 15.29
N ASP A 201 5.96 11.30 14.88
CA ASP A 201 4.60 10.74 14.89
C ASP A 201 4.49 9.52 13.96
N LEU A 202 5.08 9.61 12.78
CA LEU A 202 5.07 8.53 11.80
C LEU A 202 5.89 7.31 12.27
N VAL A 203 7.05 7.53 12.90
CA VAL A 203 7.86 6.47 13.50
C VAL A 203 7.09 5.82 14.65
N ALA A 204 6.42 6.60 15.50
CA ALA A 204 5.61 6.08 16.60
C ALA A 204 4.46 5.19 16.09
N ALA A 205 3.78 5.60 15.02
CA ALA A 205 2.68 4.84 14.43
C ALA A 205 3.12 3.59 13.67
N THR A 206 4.26 3.63 12.98
CA THR A 206 4.69 2.56 12.06
C THR A 206 5.76 1.65 12.64
N GLY A 207 6.47 2.07 13.68
CA GLY A 207 7.68 1.42 14.18
C GLY A 207 8.89 1.53 13.22
N ARG A 208 8.78 2.29 12.13
CA ARG A 208 9.78 2.30 11.05
C ARG A 208 10.67 3.52 11.10
N THR A 209 11.99 3.32 11.19
CA THR A 209 13.01 4.38 11.10
C THR A 209 13.73 4.44 9.77
N ASN A 210 13.51 3.46 8.88
CA ASN A 210 14.35 3.30 7.71
C ASN A 210 14.15 4.44 6.69
N PRO A 211 15.24 4.87 6.01
CA PRO A 211 15.25 6.04 5.14
C PRO A 211 14.62 5.80 3.76
N MET A 212 14.13 4.59 3.48
CA MET A 212 13.39 4.27 2.25
C MET A 212 11.87 4.38 2.46
N ASP A 213 11.37 3.98 3.63
CA ASP A 213 9.94 4.01 3.95
C ASP A 213 9.43 5.39 4.32
N LEU A 214 10.16 6.13 5.17
CA LEU A 214 9.71 7.44 5.65
C LEU A 214 9.46 8.43 4.48
N PRO A 215 10.29 8.49 3.43
CA PRO A 215 10.01 9.36 2.28
C PRO A 215 8.79 8.98 1.43
N ILE A 216 8.28 7.75 1.59
CA ILE A 216 7.04 7.29 0.93
C ILE A 216 5.85 7.58 1.84
N ALA A 217 5.98 7.24 3.11
CA ALA A 217 4.90 7.36 4.08
C ALA A 217 4.61 8.82 4.50
N LEU A 218 5.61 9.70 4.58
CA LEU A 218 5.38 11.10 4.97
C LEU A 218 4.46 11.88 4.01
N PRO A 219 4.67 11.88 2.67
CA PRO A 219 3.71 12.50 1.75
C PRO A 219 2.29 11.95 1.90
N LEU A 220 2.18 10.64 2.10
CA LEU A 220 0.90 9.96 2.23
C LEU A 220 0.19 10.37 3.53
N PHE A 221 0.94 10.40 4.64
CA PHE A 221 0.48 10.88 5.95
C PHE A 221 -0.04 12.32 5.87
N LEU A 222 0.71 13.23 5.25
CA LEU A 222 0.32 14.65 5.12
C LEU A 222 -0.92 14.83 4.21
N VAL A 223 -1.07 14.02 3.16
CA VAL A 223 -2.32 13.97 2.38
C VAL A 223 -3.47 13.46 3.23
N GLY A 224 -3.25 12.42 4.04
CA GLY A 224 -4.23 11.90 4.99
C GLY A 224 -4.70 12.95 5.99
N GLU A 225 -3.78 13.66 6.65
CA GLU A 225 -4.10 14.74 7.59
C GLU A 225 -4.92 15.84 6.90
N ARG A 226 -4.56 16.19 5.66
CA ARG A 226 -5.30 17.19 4.89
C ARG A 226 -6.72 16.72 4.56
N ALA A 227 -6.87 15.47 4.12
CA ALA A 227 -8.17 14.88 3.81
C ALA A 227 -9.06 14.80 5.07
N ALA A 228 -8.53 14.32 6.20
CA ALA A 228 -9.21 14.32 7.49
C ALA A 228 -9.66 15.73 7.91
N ALA A 229 -8.76 16.72 7.79
CA ALA A 229 -9.08 18.11 8.11
C ALA A 229 -10.17 18.71 7.22
N ASP A 230 -10.29 18.25 5.97
CA ASP A 230 -11.36 18.63 5.04
C ASP A 230 -12.65 17.80 5.24
N GLY A 231 -12.68 16.89 6.21
CA GLY A 231 -13.86 16.12 6.61
C GLY A 231 -14.03 14.79 5.87
N PHE A 232 -12.98 14.30 5.21
CA PHE A 232 -12.96 12.97 4.57
C PHE A 232 -12.39 11.93 5.53
N ASP A 233 -13.08 10.82 5.69
CA ASP A 233 -12.71 9.69 6.55
C ASP A 233 -12.01 8.57 5.77
N ARG A 234 -12.02 8.63 4.43
CA ARG A 234 -11.38 7.63 3.56
C ARG A 234 -10.48 8.27 2.51
N LEU A 235 -9.34 7.62 2.23
CA LEU A 235 -8.40 8.03 1.19
C LEU A 235 -8.16 6.90 0.18
N ALA A 236 -8.62 7.09 -1.05
CA ALA A 236 -8.42 6.14 -2.14
C ALA A 236 -7.03 6.29 -2.78
N LEU A 237 -6.37 5.15 -3.01
CA LEU A 237 -4.98 5.06 -3.45
C LEU A 237 -4.88 4.20 -4.71
N GLY A 238 -3.96 4.56 -5.62
CA GLY A 238 -3.56 3.71 -6.75
C GLY A 238 -2.58 2.59 -6.37
N GLN A 239 -2.55 2.17 -5.11
CA GLN A 239 -1.53 1.25 -4.59
C GLN A 239 -1.70 -0.15 -5.17
N GLY A 240 -0.59 -0.87 -5.37
CA GLY A 240 -0.55 -2.20 -5.97
C GLY A 240 -0.47 -2.21 -7.50
N ALA A 241 -0.63 -1.06 -8.16
CA ALA A 241 -0.62 -0.99 -9.62
C ALA A 241 0.75 -1.37 -10.22
N ASP A 242 1.84 -0.94 -9.59
CA ASP A 242 3.20 -1.24 -10.05
C ASP A 242 3.53 -2.73 -9.90
N GLU A 243 3.12 -3.37 -8.82
CA GLU A 243 3.29 -4.79 -8.56
C GLU A 243 2.40 -5.67 -9.44
N LEU A 244 1.13 -5.29 -9.64
CA LEU A 244 0.17 -6.09 -10.42
C LEU A 244 0.40 -5.99 -11.93
N PHE A 245 0.73 -4.79 -12.42
CA PHE A 245 0.80 -4.49 -13.85
C PHE A 245 2.22 -4.20 -14.36
N GLY A 246 3.26 -4.43 -13.55
CA GLY A 246 4.66 -4.35 -14.00
C GLY A 246 5.14 -2.92 -14.24
N GLY A 247 4.94 -2.05 -13.25
CA GLY A 247 5.36 -0.66 -13.31
C GLY A 247 6.84 -0.40 -13.02
N TYR A 248 7.54 -1.36 -12.43
CA TYR A 248 8.97 -1.27 -12.17
C TYR A 248 9.80 -1.67 -13.39
N ALA A 249 10.83 -0.88 -13.69
CA ALA A 249 11.76 -1.19 -14.77
C ALA A 249 12.44 -2.58 -14.63
N LYS A 250 12.68 -3.04 -13.40
CA LYS A 250 13.25 -4.37 -13.14
C LYS A 250 12.34 -5.52 -13.56
N VAL A 251 11.01 -5.31 -13.53
CA VAL A 251 10.04 -6.31 -14.02
C VAL A 251 10.01 -6.33 -15.54
N ALA A 252 10.02 -5.15 -16.18
CA ALA A 252 10.02 -5.03 -17.64
C ALA A 252 11.31 -5.57 -18.29
N LYS A 253 12.43 -5.45 -17.58
CA LYS A 253 13.75 -5.92 -18.03
C LYS A 253 14.06 -7.37 -17.65
N ALA A 254 13.17 -8.07 -16.94
CA ALA A 254 13.39 -9.48 -16.62
C ALA A 254 13.45 -10.32 -17.92
N PRO A 255 14.40 -11.27 -18.03
CA PRO A 255 15.31 -11.76 -16.98
C PRO A 255 16.66 -11.02 -16.86
N ASP A 256 16.88 -9.98 -17.65
CA ASP A 256 18.19 -9.32 -17.78
C ASP A 256 18.53 -8.32 -16.64
N ASP A 257 17.61 -8.09 -15.69
CA ASP A 257 17.81 -7.17 -14.57
C ASP A 257 18.21 -7.93 -13.29
N PRO A 258 19.41 -7.69 -12.72
CA PRO A 258 19.91 -8.44 -11.57
C PRO A 258 19.19 -8.14 -10.25
N ARG A 259 18.16 -7.28 -10.26
CA ARG A 259 17.33 -6.95 -9.08
C ARG A 259 16.09 -7.83 -8.95
N VAL A 260 15.94 -8.82 -9.83
CA VAL A 260 14.92 -9.87 -9.79
C VAL A 260 15.61 -11.20 -10.08
N ASP A 261 15.18 -12.26 -9.40
CA ASP A 261 15.79 -13.60 -9.58
C ASP A 261 15.08 -14.39 -10.70
N ALA A 262 13.88 -13.97 -11.09
CA ALA A 262 13.03 -14.67 -12.03
C ALA A 262 13.45 -14.57 -13.50
N ASP A 263 13.30 -15.71 -14.19
CA ASP A 263 13.57 -15.86 -15.61
C ASP A 263 12.50 -15.27 -16.56
N THR A 264 11.40 -14.72 -16.02
CA THR A 264 10.29 -14.20 -16.82
C THR A 264 9.67 -12.95 -16.20
N ILE A 265 9.06 -12.09 -17.03
CA ILE A 265 8.28 -10.93 -16.57
C ILE A 265 7.20 -11.34 -15.55
N ARG A 266 6.52 -12.47 -15.75
CA ARG A 266 5.50 -12.98 -14.82
C ARG A 266 6.09 -13.45 -13.49
N GLY A 267 7.27 -14.08 -13.54
CA GLY A 267 8.01 -14.49 -12.34
C GLY A 267 8.50 -13.27 -11.55
N ALA A 268 9.11 -12.30 -12.23
CA ALA A 268 9.58 -11.06 -11.62
C ALA A 268 8.41 -10.30 -10.98
N ARG A 269 7.27 -10.19 -11.69
CA ARG A 269 6.04 -9.65 -11.12
C ARG A 269 5.62 -10.40 -9.84
N ARG A 270 5.66 -11.74 -9.85
CA ARG A 270 5.29 -12.55 -8.68
C ARG A 270 6.22 -12.30 -7.49
N GLU A 271 7.52 -12.11 -7.70
CA GLU A 271 8.44 -11.67 -6.63
C GLU A 271 8.01 -10.32 -6.03
N LEU A 272 7.65 -9.36 -6.89
CA LEU A 272 7.21 -8.04 -6.47
C LEU A 272 5.87 -8.08 -5.71
N LEU A 273 4.96 -8.99 -6.02
CA LEU A 273 3.75 -9.17 -5.21
C LEU A 273 4.07 -9.57 -3.76
N GLY A 274 5.22 -10.22 -3.52
CA GLY A 274 5.70 -10.56 -2.18
C GLY A 274 6.10 -9.34 -1.34
N THR A 275 6.25 -8.15 -1.92
CA THR A 275 6.55 -6.91 -1.18
C THR A 275 5.28 -6.16 -0.75
N ILE A 276 4.09 -6.58 -1.18
CA ILE A 276 2.82 -5.93 -0.80
C ILE A 276 2.58 -5.94 0.71
N PRO A 277 2.77 -7.04 1.47
CA PRO A 277 2.46 -7.05 2.90
C PRO A 277 3.18 -5.96 3.70
N ASP A 278 4.48 -5.77 3.44
CA ASP A 278 5.31 -4.77 4.11
C ASP A 278 4.90 -3.33 3.71
N GLN A 279 4.61 -3.12 2.43
CA GLN A 279 4.15 -1.81 1.94
C GLN A 279 2.76 -1.45 2.46
N ALA A 280 1.83 -2.41 2.46
CA ALA A 280 0.48 -2.22 2.97
C ALA A 280 0.50 -1.90 4.47
N GLU A 281 1.32 -2.60 5.24
CA GLU A 281 1.50 -2.30 6.66
C GLU A 281 1.97 -0.85 6.88
N ARG A 282 3.05 -0.43 6.21
CA ARG A 282 3.55 0.95 6.28
C ARG A 282 2.45 1.97 5.96
N ASP A 283 1.76 1.78 4.83
CA ASP A 283 0.83 2.78 4.31
C ASP A 283 -0.46 2.84 5.12
N VAL A 284 -0.98 1.69 5.58
CA VAL A 284 -2.20 1.62 6.40
C VAL A 284 -1.95 2.25 7.76
N LEU A 285 -0.84 1.92 8.42
CA LEU A 285 -0.49 2.52 9.71
C LEU A 285 -0.29 4.03 9.60
N ALA A 286 0.41 4.49 8.57
CA ALA A 286 0.60 5.93 8.33
C ALA A 286 -0.75 6.65 8.14
N LEU A 287 -1.66 6.10 7.34
CA LEU A 287 -2.94 6.75 7.06
C LEU A 287 -3.91 6.72 8.24
N ARG A 288 -3.97 5.61 8.98
CA ARG A 288 -4.78 5.53 10.21
C ARG A 288 -4.28 6.52 11.26
N ALA A 289 -2.97 6.68 11.41
CA ALA A 289 -2.39 7.70 12.28
C ALA A 289 -2.72 9.14 11.82
N ALA A 290 -2.87 9.35 10.50
CA ALA A 290 -3.34 10.60 9.93
C ALA A 290 -4.86 10.83 10.04
N GLY A 291 -5.61 9.84 10.56
CA GLY A 291 -7.05 9.92 10.81
C GLY A 291 -7.93 9.52 9.62
N VAL A 292 -7.41 8.83 8.60
CA VAL A 292 -8.18 8.35 7.45
C VAL A 292 -7.97 6.86 7.20
N GLU A 293 -9.01 6.19 6.70
CA GLU A 293 -8.94 4.80 6.30
C GLU A 293 -8.51 4.67 4.82
N PRO A 294 -7.43 3.93 4.51
CA PRO A 294 -7.03 3.69 3.12
C PRO A 294 -8.01 2.81 2.36
N VAL A 295 -8.23 3.15 1.08
CA VAL A 295 -8.98 2.32 0.13
C VAL A 295 -8.11 2.03 -1.08
N THR A 296 -7.79 0.76 -1.33
CA THR A 296 -6.86 0.31 -2.37
C THR A 296 -7.57 -0.57 -3.41
N PRO A 297 -8.44 0.00 -4.26
CA PRO A 297 -9.32 -0.78 -5.15
C PRO A 297 -8.55 -1.69 -6.12
N LEU A 298 -7.33 -1.32 -6.50
CA LEU A 298 -6.50 -2.15 -7.39
C LEU A 298 -5.95 -3.40 -6.69
N LEU A 299 -5.92 -3.44 -5.36
CA LEU A 299 -5.56 -4.61 -4.56
C LEU A 299 -6.77 -5.48 -4.20
N HIS A 300 -7.96 -5.18 -4.72
CA HIS A 300 -9.11 -6.06 -4.55
C HIS A 300 -8.89 -7.40 -5.27
N ASP A 301 -9.41 -8.49 -4.68
CA ASP A 301 -9.21 -9.87 -5.16
C ASP A 301 -9.54 -10.03 -6.66
N ASP A 302 -10.65 -9.46 -7.13
CA ASP A 302 -11.03 -9.43 -8.56
C ASP A 302 -9.92 -8.87 -9.48
N VAL A 303 -9.31 -7.74 -9.08
CA VAL A 303 -8.23 -7.11 -9.86
C VAL A 303 -6.96 -7.96 -9.77
N VAL A 304 -6.66 -8.51 -8.59
CA VAL A 304 -5.53 -9.42 -8.39
C VAL A 304 -5.67 -10.67 -9.26
N ALA A 305 -6.85 -11.30 -9.27
CA ALA A 305 -7.14 -12.48 -10.07
C ALA A 305 -7.00 -12.19 -11.58
N ALA A 306 -7.57 -11.08 -12.05
CA ALA A 306 -7.44 -10.64 -13.44
C ALA A 306 -5.98 -10.33 -13.81
N ALA A 307 -5.23 -9.66 -12.92
CA ALA A 307 -3.83 -9.38 -13.15
C ALA A 307 -3.00 -10.68 -13.20
N LEU A 308 -3.19 -11.63 -12.28
CA LEU A 308 -2.41 -12.87 -12.22
C LEU A 308 -2.46 -13.68 -13.53
N SER A 309 -3.60 -13.66 -14.23
CA SER A 309 -3.79 -14.33 -15.52
C SER A 309 -3.09 -13.66 -16.70
N LEU A 310 -2.57 -12.43 -16.56
CA LEU A 310 -1.93 -11.73 -17.68
C LEU A 310 -0.70 -12.48 -18.22
N PRO A 311 -0.58 -12.61 -19.56
CA PRO A 311 0.69 -13.00 -20.20
C PRO A 311 1.73 -11.89 -20.08
N GLY A 312 3.02 -12.27 -20.10
CA GLY A 312 4.14 -11.33 -19.87
C GLY A 312 4.13 -10.09 -20.76
N HIS A 313 3.82 -10.25 -22.06
CA HIS A 313 3.79 -9.16 -23.04
C HIS A 313 2.63 -8.16 -22.85
N LEU A 314 1.66 -8.44 -21.96
CA LEU A 314 0.61 -7.49 -21.55
C LEU A 314 0.91 -6.84 -20.19
N ILE A 315 1.97 -7.28 -19.51
CA ILE A 315 2.49 -6.63 -18.30
C ILE A 315 3.47 -5.53 -18.75
N ALA A 316 4.47 -5.91 -19.55
CA ALA A 316 5.48 -5.03 -20.12
C ALA A 316 5.98 -5.55 -21.47
N ASP A 317 6.42 -4.64 -22.34
CA ASP A 317 7.07 -4.94 -23.62
C ASP A 317 8.17 -3.90 -23.89
N GLY A 318 9.43 -4.35 -23.91
CA GLY A 318 10.59 -3.45 -23.94
C GLY A 318 10.59 -2.47 -22.75
N ASP A 319 10.61 -1.17 -23.05
CA ASP A 319 10.57 -0.12 -22.03
C ASP A 319 9.14 0.28 -21.62
N GLU A 320 8.11 -0.21 -22.34
CA GLU A 320 6.71 0.07 -22.04
C GLU A 320 6.22 -0.77 -20.86
N ARG A 321 5.59 -0.09 -19.89
CA ARG A 321 5.17 -0.65 -18.61
C ARG A 321 3.70 -0.41 -18.36
N LYS A 322 3.09 -1.27 -17.54
CA LYS A 322 1.66 -1.18 -17.18
C LYS A 322 0.75 -1.30 -18.41
N LEU A 323 1.12 -2.12 -19.39
CA LEU A 323 0.43 -2.18 -20.68
C LEU A 323 -1.07 -2.49 -20.52
N ALA A 324 -1.41 -3.54 -19.77
CA ALA A 324 -2.80 -3.90 -19.50
C ALA A 324 -3.58 -2.80 -18.76
N LEU A 325 -2.97 -2.16 -17.75
CA LEU A 325 -3.62 -1.06 -17.01
C LEU A 325 -3.83 0.18 -17.90
N ARG A 326 -2.83 0.55 -18.71
CA ARG A 326 -2.95 1.67 -19.67
C ARG A 326 -3.99 1.38 -20.75
N GLU A 327 -4.21 0.12 -21.10
CA GLU A 327 -5.28 -0.28 -22.02
C GLU A 327 -6.65 -0.26 -21.32
N ALA A 328 -6.74 -0.76 -20.09
CA ALA A 328 -7.95 -0.66 -19.26
C ALA A 328 -8.37 0.80 -19.04
N ALA A 329 -7.42 1.73 -18.96
CA ALA A 329 -7.66 3.17 -18.82
C ALA A 329 -8.09 3.86 -20.13
N ARG A 330 -8.04 3.18 -21.29
CA ARG A 330 -8.39 3.77 -22.60
C ARG A 330 -9.83 4.25 -22.61
N GLY A 331 -10.03 5.50 -23.01
CA GLY A 331 -11.35 6.14 -23.05
C GLY A 331 -11.96 6.47 -21.68
N ILE A 332 -11.23 6.18 -20.60
CA ILE A 332 -11.63 6.50 -19.22
C ILE A 332 -10.85 7.71 -18.71
N VAL A 333 -9.54 7.76 -19.01
CA VAL A 333 -8.68 8.91 -18.72
C VAL A 333 -8.14 9.53 -20.02
N PRO A 334 -7.76 10.82 -20.02
CA PRO A 334 -7.15 11.47 -21.17
C PRO A 334 -5.89 10.75 -21.64
N GLU A 335 -5.63 10.76 -22.95
CA GLU A 335 -4.46 10.11 -23.55
C GLU A 335 -3.14 10.60 -22.93
N SER A 336 -3.03 11.90 -22.65
CA SER A 336 -1.86 12.50 -22.02
C SER A 336 -1.52 11.90 -20.65
N VAL A 337 -2.53 11.55 -19.86
CA VAL A 337 -2.37 10.90 -18.55
C VAL A 337 -2.11 9.40 -18.73
N ARG A 338 -2.84 8.78 -19.66
CA ARG A 338 -2.77 7.35 -19.97
C ARG A 338 -1.40 6.92 -20.45
N THR A 339 -0.71 7.74 -21.24
CA THR A 339 0.62 7.43 -21.82
C THR A 339 1.75 8.16 -21.14
N ALA A 340 1.50 8.90 -20.05
CA ALA A 340 2.54 9.61 -19.34
C ALA A 340 3.65 8.63 -18.90
N ASP A 341 4.89 8.98 -19.23
CA ASP A 341 6.07 8.28 -18.74
C ASP A 341 6.34 8.73 -17.32
N LYS A 342 5.93 7.93 -16.34
CA LYS A 342 6.38 8.13 -14.97
C LYS A 342 7.86 7.73 -14.92
N LYS A 343 8.77 8.70 -15.07
CA LYS A 343 10.18 8.53 -14.70
C LYS A 343 10.18 8.04 -13.26
N ALA A 344 10.85 6.92 -13.00
CA ALA A 344 10.76 6.15 -11.75
C ALA A 344 10.72 7.07 -10.52
N VAL A 345 9.58 7.06 -9.81
CA VAL A 345 9.28 7.85 -8.61
C VAL A 345 9.94 7.19 -7.40
N GLN A 346 11.25 7.07 -7.48
CA GLN A 346 12.03 7.19 -6.27
C GLN A 346 12.39 8.68 -6.27
N TYR A 347 11.90 9.46 -5.32
CA TYR A 347 12.25 10.89 -5.11
C TYR A 347 11.41 11.99 -5.83
N GLY A 348 10.24 11.69 -6.38
CA GLY A 348 9.40 12.66 -7.10
C GLY A 348 8.86 13.82 -6.25
N THR A 349 8.68 13.58 -4.95
CA THR A 349 8.25 14.57 -3.93
C THR A 349 9.39 15.41 -3.36
N TYR A 350 10.65 15.03 -3.62
CA TYR A 350 11.88 15.51 -2.97
C TYR A 350 12.06 15.19 -1.48
N VAL A 351 11.15 14.45 -0.82
CA VAL A 351 11.27 14.17 0.62
C VAL A 351 12.59 13.48 0.98
N ALA A 352 12.98 12.40 0.30
CA ALA A 352 14.24 11.72 0.65
C ALA A 352 15.48 12.61 0.44
N ARG A 353 15.44 13.49 -0.57
CA ARG A 353 16.51 14.46 -0.84
C ARG A 353 16.62 15.48 0.29
N GLU A 354 15.49 16.01 0.74
CA GLU A 354 15.45 16.99 1.82
C GLU A 354 15.74 16.35 3.19
N LEU A 355 15.33 15.10 3.42
CA LEU A 355 15.69 14.33 4.61
C LEU A 355 17.20 14.05 4.68
N ASP A 356 17.83 13.63 3.57
CA ASP A 356 19.31 13.53 3.48
C ASP A 356 20.00 14.89 3.71
N ARG A 357 19.39 15.98 3.23
CA ARG A 357 19.91 17.33 3.46
C ARG A 357 19.88 17.72 4.93
N LEU A 358 18.77 17.46 5.61
CA LEU A 358 18.61 17.74 7.04
C LEU A 358 19.58 16.92 7.88
N ALA A 359 19.72 15.62 7.60
CA ALA A 359 20.69 14.76 8.26
C ALA A 359 22.13 15.33 8.14
N ARG A 360 22.53 15.73 6.91
CA ARG A 360 23.85 16.34 6.68
C ARG A 360 24.03 17.68 7.40
N GLN A 361 23.01 18.52 7.47
CA GLN A 361 23.06 19.79 8.19
C GLN A 361 23.18 19.59 9.71
N ALA A 362 22.59 18.51 10.24
CA ALA A 362 22.70 18.10 11.63
C ALA A 362 24.03 17.37 11.95
N GLY A 363 24.94 17.22 10.99
CA GLY A 363 26.26 16.62 11.18
C GLY A 363 26.37 15.14 10.80
N PHE A 364 25.29 14.49 10.40
CA PHE A 364 25.28 13.10 9.94
C PHE A 364 25.75 13.02 8.48
N LYS A 365 27.03 12.72 8.29
CA LYS A 365 27.68 12.71 6.97
C LYS A 365 27.42 11.38 6.25
N ARG A 366 27.30 11.40 4.92
CA ARG A 366 27.12 10.21 4.06
C ARG A 366 28.16 9.08 4.22
N ARG A 367 29.31 9.39 4.81
CA ARG A 367 30.36 8.42 5.12
C ARG A 367 30.09 7.63 6.41
N MET A 368 29.06 8.04 7.16
CA MET A 368 28.58 7.34 8.35
C MET A 368 27.53 6.34 7.86
N ASP A 369 27.63 5.12 8.36
CA ASP A 369 26.64 4.10 8.05
C ASP A 369 25.27 4.54 8.57
N ASP A 370 24.25 4.39 7.72
CA ASP A 370 22.86 4.74 8.00
C ASP A 370 22.67 6.18 8.50
N HIS A 371 23.43 7.14 7.95
CA HIS A 371 23.45 8.53 8.43
C HIS A 371 22.07 9.17 8.50
N VAL A 372 21.17 8.85 7.56
CA VAL A 372 19.79 9.36 7.59
C VAL A 372 18.99 8.73 8.72
N GLU A 373 19.10 7.41 8.91
CA GLU A 373 18.39 6.70 9.98
C GLU A 373 18.86 7.16 11.37
N ARG A 374 20.18 7.37 11.54
CA ARG A 374 20.72 7.94 12.78
C ARG A 374 20.15 9.32 13.06
N TYR A 375 20.00 10.16 12.04
CA TYR A 375 19.34 11.46 12.18
C TYR A 375 17.86 11.31 12.58
N VAL A 376 17.12 10.40 11.94
CA VAL A 376 15.73 10.10 12.29
C VAL A 376 15.61 9.70 13.76
N ARG A 377 16.50 8.83 14.27
CA ARG A 377 16.51 8.43 15.68
C ARG A 377 16.67 9.63 16.63
N THR A 378 17.51 10.62 16.27
CA THR A 378 17.60 11.86 17.08
C THR A 378 16.34 12.70 17.10
N LEU A 379 15.53 12.67 16.02
CA LEU A 379 14.24 13.34 16.01
C LEU A 379 13.24 12.63 16.95
N VAL A 380 13.30 11.31 17.03
CA VAL A 380 12.42 10.48 17.86
C VAL A 380 12.79 10.56 19.34
N ASP A 381 14.07 10.47 19.67
CA ASP A 381 14.55 10.43 21.06
C ASP A 381 14.46 11.78 21.80
N GLY A 382 14.08 12.86 21.09
CA GLY A 382 14.09 14.23 21.63
C GLY A 382 15.47 14.73 22.06
N SER A 383 16.51 13.93 21.81
CA SER A 383 17.90 14.24 22.09
C SER A 383 18.41 15.12 20.95
N GLY A 384 18.88 16.33 21.26
CA GLY A 384 19.51 17.19 20.26
C GLY A 384 20.59 16.43 19.47
N PRO A 385 20.90 16.82 18.22
CA PRO A 385 21.74 16.01 17.35
C PRO A 385 23.11 15.77 17.99
N ASP A 386 23.34 14.55 18.46
CA ASP A 386 24.64 14.07 18.91
C ASP A 386 25.22 13.13 17.84
N PRO A 387 26.05 13.65 16.92
CA PRO A 387 26.62 12.85 15.84
C PRO A 387 27.65 11.81 16.33
N GLU A 388 27.96 11.73 17.64
CA GLU A 388 28.98 10.86 18.24
C GLU A 388 28.42 9.78 19.20
N GLY A 389 27.12 9.44 19.14
CA GLY A 389 26.51 8.34 19.92
C GLY A 389 27.18 6.96 19.71
N PRO A 390 27.09 6.03 20.69
CA PRO A 390 28.01 4.90 20.81
C PRO A 390 27.92 3.95 19.61
N SER A 391 29.09 3.54 19.14
CA SER A 391 29.34 2.74 17.93
C SER A 391 28.89 1.29 18.04
#